data_AF-A0A7J7HYH9-F1
#
_entry.id   AF-A0A7J7HYH9-F1
#
_cell.length_a   1.000
_cell.length_b   1.000
_cell.length_c   1.000
_cell.angle_alpha   90.00
_cell.angle_beta   90.00
_cell.angle_gamma   90.00
#
_symmetry.space_group_name_H-M   'P 1'
#
loop_
_entity.id
_entity.type
_entity.pdbx_description
1 polymer ?
#
loop_
_entity_poly.entity_id
_entity_poly.type
_entity_poly.pdbx_seq_one_letter_code
_entity_poly.pdbx_strand_id
1 'polypeptide(L)'
;MAASIDPLVVGRVIGDVVDMYVPSVTMNVYFGSKHVTNGCDIKPSIASNPPRVTISGHPHQLYTLVMTDPDAPSPSEPSMREWVHWIVTDIPGGTGPTQGNLSCFFLII
;
A
#
# COMPACT_ATOMS: atom_id res chain seq x y z
N MET A 1 15.60 -1.01 13.79
CA MET A 1 15.55 -2.26 13.00
C MET A 1 15.08 -1.86 11.61
N ALA A 2 15.92 -2.01 10.59
CA ALA A 2 15.51 -1.74 9.22
C ALA A 2 14.40 -2.74 8.84
N ALA A 3 13.27 -2.26 8.31
CA ALA A 3 12.26 -3.14 7.74
C ALA A 3 12.93 -3.95 6.62
N SER A 4 12.84 -5.28 6.67
CA SER A 4 13.43 -6.14 5.64
C SER A 4 12.73 -5.90 4.31
N ILE A 5 13.50 -5.47 3.31
CA ILE A 5 13.03 -5.33 1.92
C ILE A 5 13.06 -6.68 1.18
N ASP A 6 13.72 -7.69 1.74
CA ASP A 6 13.79 -9.06 1.21
C ASP A 6 12.44 -9.62 0.75
N PRO A 7 11.33 -9.56 1.51
CA PRO A 7 10.04 -10.05 1.04
C PRO A 7 9.49 -9.26 -0.17
N LEU A 8 9.83 -7.98 -0.32
CA LEU A 8 9.42 -7.17 -1.48
C LEU A 8 10.23 -7.52 -2.74
N VAL A 9 11.50 -7.92 -2.57
CA VAL A 9 12.33 -8.45 -3.65
C VAL A 9 11.86 -9.83 -4.07
N VAL A 10 11.59 -10.72 -3.11
CA VAL A 10 11.06 -12.08 -3.39
C VAL A 10 9.71 -12.01 -4.10
N GLY A 11 8.84 -11.08 -3.70
CA GLY A 11 7.57 -10.82 -4.35
C GLY A 11 7.65 -10.07 -5.68
N ARG A 12 8.86 -9.77 -6.20
CA ARG A 12 9.11 -8.97 -7.42
C ARG A 12 8.49 -7.57 -7.43
N VAL A 13 8.01 -7.09 -6.29
CA VAL A 13 7.49 -5.73 -6.13
C VAL A 13 8.60 -4.73 -6.38
N ILE A 14 9.77 -4.98 -5.78
CA ILE A 14 11.01 -4.25 -6.14
C ILE A 14 11.52 -4.82 -7.46
N GLY A 15 11.61 -3.97 -8.48
CA GLY A 15 11.97 -4.34 -9.85
C GLY A 15 10.79 -4.15 -10.81
N ASP A 16 9.61 -4.70 -10.48
CA ASP A 16 8.46 -4.59 -11.37
C ASP A 16 7.65 -3.31 -11.12
N VAL A 17 7.47 -2.90 -9.85
CA VAL A 17 6.63 -1.74 -9.47
C VAL A 17 7.48 -0.57 -8.99
N VAL A 18 8.44 -0.84 -8.11
CA VAL A 18 9.28 0.20 -7.49
C VAL A 18 10.76 -0.14 -7.63
N ASP A 19 11.59 0.88 -7.76
CA ASP A 19 13.04 0.72 -7.71
C ASP A 19 13.52 0.37 -6.30
N MET A 20 14.77 -0.10 -6.18
CA MET A 20 15.38 -0.41 -4.89
C MET A 20 15.50 0.86 -4.03
N TYR A 21 14.94 0.81 -2.82
CA TYR A 21 14.94 1.93 -1.87
C TYR A 21 15.26 1.47 -0.45
N VAL A 22 15.62 2.43 0.41
CA VAL A 22 15.83 2.19 1.85
C VAL A 22 14.61 2.67 2.62
N PRO A 23 13.84 1.78 3.30
CA PRO A 23 12.67 2.18 4.07
C PRO A 23 13.06 3.11 5.24
N SER A 24 12.57 4.34 5.22
CA SER A 24 12.85 5.33 6.28
C SER A 24 11.67 5.57 7.22
N VAL A 25 10.45 5.21 6.81
CA VAL A 25 9.22 5.46 7.57
C VAL A 25 8.42 4.18 7.67
N THR A 26 7.90 3.88 8.86
CA THR A 26 7.06 2.70 9.07
C THR A 26 5.61 3.04 8.75
N MET A 27 4.98 2.22 7.93
CA MET A 27 3.55 2.25 7.63
C MET A 27 2.91 0.96 8.13
N ASN A 28 1.83 1.09 8.89
CA ASN A 28 1.04 -0.04 9.36
C ASN A 28 -0.33 -0.02 8.69
N VAL A 29 -0.74 -1.15 8.13
CA VAL A 29 -2.00 -1.30 7.40
C VAL A 29 -2.82 -2.40 8.05
N TYR A 30 -4.09 -2.13 8.34
CA TYR A 30 -5.01 -3.08 8.94
C TYR A 30 -6.29 -3.21 8.12
N PHE A 31 -6.64 -4.43 7.73
CA PHE A 31 -7.96 -4.75 7.17
C PHE A 31 -8.81 -5.38 8.28
N GLY A 32 -9.80 -4.62 8.77
CA GLY A 32 -10.57 -5.00 9.95
C GLY A 32 -9.67 -5.18 11.17
N SER A 33 -9.57 -6.42 11.68
CA SER A 33 -8.68 -6.80 12.78
C SER A 33 -7.35 -7.41 12.33
N LYS A 34 -7.15 -7.63 11.02
CA LYS A 34 -5.97 -8.30 10.47
C LYS A 34 -4.90 -7.28 10.10
N HIS A 35 -3.71 -7.42 10.69
CA HIS A 35 -2.53 -6.65 10.29
C HIS A 35 -1.99 -7.18 8.96
N VAL A 36 -1.74 -6.29 8.02
CA VAL A 36 -1.14 -6.62 6.73
C VAL A 36 0.37 -6.69 6.88
N THR A 37 0.94 -7.81 6.43
CA THR A 37 2.39 -8.02 6.33
C THR A 37 2.72 -8.47 4.92
N ASN A 38 3.94 -8.20 4.46
CA ASN A 38 4.39 -8.62 3.12
C ASN A 38 4.21 -10.14 2.94
N GLY A 39 3.60 -10.56 1.82
CA GLY A 39 3.29 -11.96 1.52
C GLY A 39 2.09 -12.55 2.25
N CYS A 40 1.28 -11.75 2.94
CA CYS A 40 0.11 -12.24 3.66
C CYS A 40 -1.16 -12.22 2.80
N ASP A 41 -1.83 -13.36 2.69
CA ASP A 41 -3.10 -13.44 1.96
C ASP A 41 -4.25 -12.75 2.71
N ILE A 42 -4.93 -11.83 2.03
CA ILE A 42 -6.13 -11.16 2.54
C ILE A 42 -7.32 -11.59 1.69
N LYS A 43 -8.38 -12.09 2.34
CA LYS A 43 -9.60 -12.45 1.64
C LYS A 43 -10.30 -11.18 1.14
N PRO A 44 -10.83 -11.16 -0.10
CA PRO A 44 -11.57 -10.02 -0.63
C PRO A 44 -12.73 -9.57 0.26
N SER A 45 -13.38 -10.51 0.96
CA SER A 45 -14.46 -10.22 1.91
C SER A 45 -14.02 -9.34 3.09
N ILE A 46 -12.77 -9.44 3.54
CA ILE A 46 -12.20 -8.59 4.61
C ILE A 46 -11.67 -7.29 4.01
N ALA A 47 -11.18 -7.36 2.77
CA ALA A 47 -10.67 -6.21 2.05
C ALA A 47 -11.80 -5.26 1.61
N SER A 48 -13.07 -5.70 1.55
CA SER A 48 -14.22 -4.93 1.04
C SER A 48 -14.36 -3.49 1.59
N ASN A 49 -13.82 -3.21 2.77
CA ASN A 49 -13.77 -1.86 3.34
C ASN A 49 -12.34 -1.30 3.28
N PRO A 50 -12.19 0.02 3.12
CA PRO A 50 -10.87 0.64 3.08
C PRO A 50 -10.06 0.30 4.34
N PRO A 51 -8.76 -0.02 4.20
CA PRO A 51 -7.93 -0.40 5.34
C PRO A 51 -7.65 0.81 6.23
N ARG A 52 -7.41 0.54 7.51
CA ARG A 52 -6.88 1.53 8.43
C ARG A 52 -5.37 1.58 8.26
N VAL A 53 -4.88 2.72 7.77
CA VAL A 53 -3.45 2.97 7.57
C VAL A 53 -2.96 3.99 8.59
N THR A 54 -1.80 3.73 9.18
CA THR A 54 -1.11 4.63 10.11
C THR A 54 0.34 4.79 9.68
N ILE A 55 0.79 6.03 9.49
CA ILE A 55 2.14 6.35 9.06
C ILE A 55 2.89 6.97 10.24
N SER A 56 4.01 6.40 10.63
CA SER A 56 4.84 6.85 11.78
C SER A 56 5.74 8.05 11.49
N GLY A 57 5.54 8.74 10.37
CA GLY A 57 6.38 9.85 9.90
C GLY A 57 6.28 11.13 10.74
N HIS A 58 7.02 12.15 10.34
CA HIS A 58 6.97 13.46 11.00
C HIS A 58 5.77 14.29 10.53
N PRO A 59 5.10 15.05 11.43
CA PRO A 59 3.91 15.84 11.07
C PRO A 59 4.21 17.00 10.11
N HIS A 60 5.48 17.38 9.97
CA HIS A 60 5.92 18.41 9.02
C HIS A 60 6.16 17.87 7.60
N GLN A 61 6.04 16.55 7.40
CA GLN A 61 6.16 15.90 6.10
C GLN A 61 4.79 15.41 5.65
N LEU A 62 4.49 15.63 4.38
CA LEU A 62 3.31 15.11 3.71
C LEU A 62 3.68 13.82 3.00
N TYR A 63 2.85 12.81 3.15
CA TYR A 63 3.00 11.49 2.56
C TYR A 63 1.88 11.23 1.58
N THR A 64 2.20 10.49 0.51
CA THR A 64 1.23 10.00 -0.46
C THR A 64 1.15 8.48 -0.34
N LEU A 65 -0.06 7.97 -0.20
CA LEU A 65 -0.36 6.55 -0.20
C LEU A 65 -0.91 6.16 -1.58
N VAL A 66 -0.29 5.17 -2.21
CA VAL A 66 -0.75 4.58 -3.47
C VAL A 66 -0.93 3.09 -3.25
N MET A 67 -2.10 2.58 -3.61
CA MET A 67 -2.40 1.16 -3.68
C MET A 67 -2.64 0.80 -5.14
N THR A 68 -1.80 -0.07 -5.69
CA THR A 68 -1.86 -0.51 -7.09
C THR A 68 -1.76 -2.02 -7.17
N ASP A 69 -2.42 -2.59 -8.17
CA ASP A 69 -2.33 -3.99 -8.55
C ASP A 69 -1.54 -4.13 -9.87
N PRO A 70 -0.30 -4.64 -9.82
CA PRO A 70 0.52 -4.87 -11.01
C PRO A 70 0.10 -6.11 -11.81
N ASP A 71 -0.71 -6.99 -11.24
CA ASP A 71 -1.05 -8.30 -11.77
C ASP A 71 -2.44 -8.33 -12.41
N ALA A 72 -3.07 -7.18 -12.63
CA ALA A 72 -4.40 -7.08 -13.24
C ALA A 72 -4.38 -7.27 -14.77
N PRO A 73 -5.33 -8.00 -15.38
CA PRO A 73 -6.46 -8.75 -14.78
C PRO A 73 -6.11 -10.14 -14.23
N SER A 74 -4.94 -10.67 -14.54
CA SER A 74 -4.41 -11.90 -13.95
C SER A 74 -2.88 -11.91 -14.05
N PRO A 75 -2.16 -12.50 -13.07
CA PRO A 75 -0.71 -12.54 -13.07
C PRO A 75 -0.12 -13.24 -14.30
N SER A 76 -0.91 -14.09 -14.97
CA SER A 76 -0.55 -14.76 -16.22
C SER A 76 -0.67 -13.87 -17.48
N GLU A 77 -1.52 -12.84 -17.45
CA GLU A 77 -1.77 -11.93 -18.58
C GLU A 77 -1.95 -10.48 -18.08
N PRO A 78 -0.86 -9.81 -17.63
CA PRO A 78 -0.90 -8.42 -17.15
C PRO A 78 -1.02 -7.42 -18.31
N SER A 79 -2.10 -7.52 -19.09
CA SER A 79 -2.37 -6.68 -20.26
C SER A 79 -2.89 -5.28 -19.90
N MET A 80 -3.39 -5.10 -18.67
CA MET A 80 -3.92 -3.82 -18.16
C MET A 80 -3.14 -3.31 -16.95
N ARG A 81 -1.86 -3.64 -16.84
CA ARG A 81 -0.97 -3.03 -15.83
C ARG A 81 -0.84 -1.53 -16.12
N GLU A 82 -1.09 -0.61 -15.18
CA GLU A 82 -1.32 -0.73 -13.73
C GLU A 82 -2.76 -0.36 -13.36
N TRP A 83 -3.44 -1.16 -12.52
CA TRP A 83 -4.72 -0.77 -11.93
C TRP A 83 -4.48 -0.08 -10.59
N VAL A 84 -4.96 1.17 -10.46
CA VAL A 84 -4.82 1.92 -9.21
C VAL A 84 -6.09 1.76 -8.40
N HIS A 85 -5.96 1.10 -7.26
CA HIS A 85 -7.04 0.82 -6.32
C HIS A 85 -7.31 1.97 -5.37
N TRP A 86 -6.28 2.73 -4.99
CA TRP A 86 -6.45 3.82 -4.04
C TRP A 86 -5.31 4.83 -4.13
N ILE A 87 -5.62 6.12 -4.10
CA ILE A 87 -4.64 7.20 -4.01
C ILE A 87 -5.12 8.19 -2.95
N VAL A 88 -4.27 8.44 -1.97
CA VAL A 88 -4.47 9.47 -0.95
C VAL A 88 -3.22 10.33 -0.87
N THR A 89 -3.37 11.62 -1.06
CA THR A 89 -2.28 12.60 -0.99
C THR A 89 -2.36 13.40 0.30
N ASP A 90 -1.30 14.17 0.58
CA ASP A 90 -1.27 15.14 1.67
C ASP A 90 -1.54 14.54 3.06
N ILE A 91 -1.11 13.30 3.31
CA ILE A 91 -1.25 12.67 4.63
C ILE A 91 -0.14 13.20 5.54
N PRO A 92 -0.46 13.92 6.64
CA PRO A 92 0.57 14.34 7.58
C PRO A 92 1.16 13.15 8.34
N GLY A 93 2.47 13.14 8.55
CA GLY A 93 3.13 12.08 9.33
C GLY A 93 2.60 11.98 10.76
N GLY A 94 2.54 10.76 11.28
CA GLY A 94 1.95 10.45 12.59
C GLY A 94 0.44 10.25 12.54
N THR A 95 -0.17 10.35 11.35
CA THR A 95 -1.62 10.25 11.16
C THR A 95 -1.98 9.13 10.16
N GLY A 96 -3.23 9.13 9.71
CA GLY A 96 -3.75 8.18 8.75
C GLY A 96 -4.40 8.89 7.55
N PRO A 97 -4.80 8.13 6.52
CA PRO A 97 -5.34 8.64 5.26
C PRO A 97 -6.65 9.43 5.44
N THR A 98 -7.31 9.30 6.59
CA THR A 98 -8.49 10.11 6.96
C THR A 98 -8.19 11.60 7.12
N GLN A 99 -6.93 11.98 7.36
CA GLN A 99 -6.51 13.38 7.44
C GLN A 99 -5.86 13.89 6.15
N GLY A 100 -5.66 13.00 5.17
CA GLY A 100 -5.16 13.37 3.85
C GLY A 100 -6.30 13.75 2.90
N ASN A 101 -5.92 14.14 1.69
CA ASN A 101 -6.83 14.41 0.60
C ASN A 101 -7.06 13.12 -0.22
N LEU A 102 -8.31 12.66 -0.27
CA LEU A 102 -8.71 11.48 -1.03
C LEU A 102 -8.83 11.85 -2.51
N SER A 103 -7.88 11.40 -3.33
CA SER A 103 -7.88 11.68 -4.76
C SER A 103 -8.58 10.58 -5.56
N CYS A 104 -8.43 9.31 -5.16
CA CYS A 104 -9.10 8.17 -5.79
C CYS A 104 -9.82 7.33 -4.72
N PHE A 105 -10.97 6.77 -5.06
CA PHE A 105 -11.73 5.91 -4.16
C PHE A 105 -11.12 4.51 -4.09
N PHE A 106 -11.14 3.93 -2.89
CA PHE A 106 -10.74 2.55 -2.67
C PHE A 106 -11.66 1.60 -3.45
N LEU A 107 -11.11 0.93 -4.45
CA LEU A 107 -11.79 -0.11 -5.23
C LEU A 107 -11.13 -1.46 -4.95
N ILE A 108 -11.90 -2.54 -4.97
CA ILE A 108 -11.38 -3.92 -5.07
C ILE A 108 -11.93 -4.51 -6.36
N ILE A 109 -11.05 -5.07 -7.17
CA ILE A 109 -11.41 -5.83 -8.37
C ILE A 109 -11.48 -7.32 -8.06
#